data_AF-H2CFL3-F1
#
_entry.id   AF-H2CFL3-F1
#
_cell.length_a   1.000
_cell.length_b   1.000
_cell.length_c   1.000
_cell.angle_alpha   90.00
_cell.angle_beta   90.00
_cell.angle_gamma   90.00
#
_symmetry.space_group_name_H-M   'P 1'
#
loop_
_entity.id
_entity.type
_entity.pdbx_description
1 polymer ?
#
loop_
_entity_poly.entity_id
_entity_poly.type
_entity_poly.pdbx_seq_one_letter_code
_entity_poly.pdbx_strand_id
1 'polypeptide(L)'
;MNEGLEPLHILPPLTLMILTAAFLFMLAVIALWILLYYLRNRRQTSPAVVASPQDVRERLREIDADASLSKDYRLSLHRLSEVMRRHLTRTTSFPFISSVSVEIRKAIPPEEPTTQFFEQVDGVRFDRRIPTEKDYRQSAEKATKLIGREGILRRLLRNVTGRLV
;
A
#
# COMPACT_ATOMS: atom_id res chain seq x y z
N MET A 1 30.68 -32.49 61.90
CA MET A 1 30.40 -31.19 61.24
C MET A 1 29.69 -31.52 59.94
N ASN A 2 28.37 -31.49 59.94
CA ASN A 2 27.56 -31.54 58.73
C ASN A 2 26.71 -30.27 58.75
N GLU A 3 27.15 -29.25 58.03
CA GLU A 3 26.36 -28.06 57.77
C GLU A 3 25.19 -28.48 56.88
N GLY A 4 23.99 -28.42 57.45
CA GLY A 4 22.75 -28.68 56.75
C GLY A 4 22.59 -27.67 55.63
N LEU A 5 22.73 -28.14 54.39
CA LEU A 5 22.22 -27.45 53.21
C LEU A 5 20.71 -27.25 53.42
N GLU A 6 20.31 -26.02 53.73
CA GLU A 6 18.90 -25.66 53.83
C GLU A 6 18.20 -26.00 52.50
N PRO A 7 17.05 -26.70 52.53
CA PRO A 7 16.37 -27.08 51.32
C PRO A 7 15.86 -25.82 50.60
N LEU A 8 16.29 -25.68 49.34
CA LEU A 8 15.76 -24.73 48.37
C LEU A 8 14.24 -24.62 48.54
N HIS A 9 13.74 -23.45 48.91
CA HIS A 9 12.30 -23.16 49.04
C HIS A 9 11.57 -23.60 47.76
N ILE A 10 10.90 -24.75 47.83
CA ILE A 10 10.00 -25.24 46.80
C ILE A 10 8.84 -24.25 46.76
N LEU A 11 8.81 -23.41 45.72
CA LEU A 11 7.67 -22.53 45.45
C LEU A 11 6.38 -23.39 45.48
N PRO A 12 5.34 -22.97 46.23
CA PRO A 12 4.10 -23.72 46.32
C PRO A 12 3.58 -24.02 44.90
N PRO A 13 3.06 -25.22 44.60
CA PRO A 13 2.58 -25.56 43.25
C PRO A 13 1.55 -24.53 42.72
N LEU A 14 0.78 -23.92 43.62
CA LEU A 14 -0.14 -22.82 43.34
C LEU A 14 0.55 -21.57 42.76
N THR A 15 1.72 -21.18 43.27
CA THR A 15 2.41 -19.98 42.76
C THR A 15 2.93 -20.21 41.35
N LEU A 16 3.39 -21.42 41.05
CA LEU A 16 3.84 -21.82 39.72
C LEU A 16 2.65 -21.88 38.72
N MET A 17 1.49 -22.35 39.14
CA MET A 17 0.25 -22.30 38.35
C MET A 17 -0.22 -20.86 38.08
N ILE A 18 -0.14 -19.98 39.07
CA ILE A 18 -0.50 -18.56 38.90
C ILE A 18 0.47 -17.87 37.94
N LEU A 19 1.77 -18.13 38.08
CA LEU A 19 2.79 -17.52 37.21
C LEU A 19 2.64 -17.97 35.75
N THR A 20 2.38 -19.27 35.54
CA THR A 20 2.16 -19.83 34.20
C THR A 20 0.86 -19.32 33.58
N ALA A 21 -0.23 -19.23 34.34
CA ALA A 21 -1.48 -18.64 33.88
C ALA A 21 -1.32 -17.15 33.50
N ALA A 22 -0.61 -16.37 34.31
CA ALA A 22 -0.33 -14.96 34.03
C ALA A 22 0.52 -14.79 32.77
N PHE A 23 1.52 -15.64 32.57
CA PHE A 23 2.37 -15.63 31.37
C PHE A 23 1.56 -15.96 30.10
N LEU A 24 0.72 -17.00 30.15
CA LEU A 24 -0.15 -17.37 29.02
C LEU A 24 -1.17 -16.27 28.71
N PHE A 25 -1.73 -15.64 29.74
CA PHE A 25 -2.64 -14.51 29.57
C PHE A 25 -1.94 -13.33 28.89
N MET A 26 -0.71 -12.99 29.30
CA MET A 26 0.08 -11.95 28.66
C MET A 26 0.35 -12.27 27.18
N LEU A 27 0.72 -13.52 26.86
CA LEU A 27 0.92 -13.95 25.47
C LEU A 27 -0.38 -13.86 24.65
N ALA A 28 -1.52 -14.23 25.22
CA ALA A 28 -2.82 -14.13 24.55
C ALA A 28 -3.19 -12.67 24.25
N VAL A 29 -2.92 -11.74 25.18
CA VAL A 29 -3.13 -10.30 24.96
C VAL A 29 -2.22 -9.77 23.85
N ILE A 30 -0.94 -10.15 23.83
CA ILE A 30 0.00 -9.74 22.78
C ILE A 30 -0.45 -10.29 21.42
N ALA A 31 -0.81 -11.57 21.35
CA ALA A 31 -1.31 -12.19 20.12
C ALA A 31 -2.60 -11.52 19.62
N LEU A 32 -3.53 -11.22 20.52
CA LEU A 32 -4.76 -10.49 20.20
C LEU A 32 -4.45 -9.08 19.70
N TRP A 33 -3.50 -8.39 20.35
CA TRP A 33 -3.09 -7.05 19.93
C TRP A 33 -2.44 -7.07 18.54
N ILE A 34 -1.56 -8.04 18.26
CA ILE A 34 -0.97 -8.26 16.93
C ILE A 34 -2.05 -8.59 15.89
N LEU A 35 -3.03 -9.45 16.24
CA LEU A 35 -4.13 -9.79 15.36
C LEU A 35 -5.01 -8.57 15.05
N LEU A 36 -5.37 -7.79 16.07
CA LEU A 36 -6.16 -6.57 15.91
C LEU A 36 -5.37 -5.51 15.13
N TYR A 37 -4.07 -5.36 15.39
CA TYR A 37 -3.18 -4.51 14.60
C TYR A 37 -3.14 -4.95 13.14
N TYR A 38 -2.97 -6.25 12.89
CA TYR A 38 -2.97 -6.82 11.55
C TYR A 38 -4.31 -6.64 10.83
N LEU A 39 -5.43 -6.89 11.50
CA LEU A 39 -6.78 -6.69 10.96
C LEU A 39 -7.08 -5.20 10.71
N ARG A 40 -6.67 -4.31 11.60
CA ARG A 40 -6.80 -2.86 11.45
C ARG A 40 -5.94 -2.36 10.29
N ASN A 41 -4.71 -2.85 10.16
CA ASN A 41 -3.81 -2.49 9.06
C ASN A 41 -4.27 -3.09 7.71
N ARG A 42 -4.93 -4.26 7.72
CA ARG A 42 -5.65 -4.80 6.55
C ARG A 42 -6.84 -3.94 6.12
N ARG A 43 -7.57 -3.34 7.07
CA ARG A 43 -8.63 -2.37 6.75
C ARG A 43 -8.07 -1.06 6.19
N GLN A 44 -6.87 -0.65 6.61
CA GLN A 44 -6.20 0.54 6.07
C GLN A 44 -5.56 0.32 4.69
N THR A 45 -5.20 -0.92 4.33
CA THR A 45 -4.71 -1.29 2.99
C THR A 45 -5.83 -1.51 1.95
N SER A 46 -7.09 -1.37 2.34
CA SER A 46 -8.19 -1.13 1.42
C SER A 46 -8.88 0.20 1.77
N PRO A 47 -8.33 1.35 1.34
CA PRO A 47 -9.19 2.51 1.17
C PRO A 47 -10.25 2.12 0.12
N ALA A 48 -11.49 2.34 0.52
CA ALA A 48 -12.71 2.02 -0.18
C ALA A 48 -12.64 2.35 -1.68
N VAL A 49 -13.25 1.48 -2.47
CA VAL A 49 -14.13 1.82 -3.59
C VAL A 49 -13.97 3.24 -4.15
N VAL A 50 -12.84 3.52 -4.81
CA VAL A 50 -12.79 4.57 -5.83
C VAL A 50 -13.67 4.10 -7.01
N ALA A 51 -14.96 4.44 -6.98
CA ALA A 51 -15.94 4.01 -7.98
C ALA A 51 -16.15 5.07 -9.06
N SER A 52 -16.05 6.34 -8.69
CA SER A 52 -16.23 7.44 -9.61
C SER A 52 -14.91 8.16 -9.92
N PRO A 53 -14.74 8.72 -11.13
CA PRO A 53 -13.63 9.62 -11.44
C PRO A 53 -13.53 10.82 -10.49
N GLN A 54 -14.63 11.23 -9.86
CA GLN A 54 -14.63 12.31 -8.87
C GLN A 54 -13.98 11.86 -7.56
N ASP A 55 -14.26 10.64 -7.11
CA ASP A 55 -13.65 10.04 -5.91
C ASP A 55 -12.13 9.92 -6.08
N VAL A 56 -11.65 9.59 -7.30
CA VAL A 56 -10.22 9.56 -7.61
C VAL A 56 -9.62 10.95 -7.41
N ARG A 57 -10.26 11.98 -7.98
CA ARG A 57 -9.77 13.37 -7.89
C ARG A 57 -9.73 13.87 -6.47
N GLU A 58 -10.75 13.56 -5.68
CA GLU A 58 -10.79 13.90 -4.26
C GLU A 58 -9.64 13.21 -3.51
N ARG A 59 -9.43 11.91 -3.75
CA ARG A 59 -8.32 11.18 -3.13
C ARG A 59 -6.95 11.70 -3.55
N LEU A 60 -6.78 12.13 -4.80
CA LEU A 60 -5.54 12.79 -5.24
C LEU A 60 -5.33 14.14 -4.55
N ARG A 61 -6.39 14.92 -4.31
CA ARG A 61 -6.31 16.19 -3.56
C ARG A 61 -5.92 15.97 -2.11
N GLU A 62 -6.46 14.94 -1.46
CA GLU A 62 -6.06 14.58 -0.10
C GLU A 62 -4.57 14.21 -0.01
N ILE A 63 -4.08 13.40 -0.96
CA ILE A 63 -2.65 13.07 -1.05
C ILE A 63 -1.80 14.32 -1.25
N ASP A 64 -2.30 15.29 -2.03
CA ASP A 64 -1.60 16.55 -2.29
C ASP A 64 -1.51 17.46 -1.07
N ALA A 65 -2.59 17.56 -0.30
CA ALA A 65 -2.61 18.25 0.97
C ALA A 65 -1.64 17.59 1.97
N ASP A 66 -1.68 16.26 2.09
CA ASP A 66 -0.77 15.48 2.94
C ASP A 66 0.70 15.66 2.52
N ALA A 67 1.00 15.64 1.22
CA ALA A 67 2.34 15.84 0.69
C ALA A 67 2.90 17.22 1.04
N SER A 68 2.06 18.25 0.94
CA SER A 68 2.42 19.63 1.25
C SER A 68 2.75 19.82 2.74
N LEU A 69 2.02 19.13 3.62
CA LEU A 69 2.23 19.18 5.07
C LEU A 69 3.43 18.34 5.52
N SER A 70 3.50 17.09 5.08
CA SER A 70 4.52 16.14 5.53
C SER A 70 5.87 16.29 4.85
N LYS A 71 5.90 16.84 3.63
CA LYS A 71 7.06 16.87 2.71
C LYS A 71 7.64 15.48 2.41
N ASP A 72 6.91 14.40 2.71
CA ASP A 72 7.30 13.04 2.36
C ASP A 72 6.82 12.70 0.95
N TYR A 73 7.52 13.26 -0.04
CA TYR A 73 7.19 13.07 -1.45
C TYR A 73 7.30 11.61 -1.90
N ARG A 74 8.15 10.80 -1.25
CA ARG A 74 8.29 9.39 -1.59
C ARG A 74 7.04 8.61 -1.20
N LEU A 75 6.54 8.80 0.02
CA LEU A 75 5.29 8.21 0.46
C LEU A 75 4.11 8.70 -0.37
N SER A 76 4.05 10.00 -0.67
CA SER A 76 2.96 10.57 -1.48
C SER A 76 2.95 10.03 -2.90
N LEU A 77 4.12 9.86 -3.55
CA LEU A 77 4.22 9.21 -4.86
C LEU A 77 3.75 7.75 -4.82
N HIS A 78 4.05 7.01 -3.75
CA HIS A 78 3.55 5.65 -3.58
C HIS A 78 2.02 5.62 -3.53
N ARG A 79 1.42 6.47 -2.69
CA ARG A 79 -0.05 6.59 -2.57
C ARG A 79 -0.68 7.03 -3.89
N LEU A 80 -0.07 7.98 -4.60
CA LEU A 80 -0.51 8.45 -5.91
C LEU A 80 -0.53 7.31 -6.94
N SER A 81 0.56 6.54 -7.03
CA SER A 81 0.66 5.36 -7.90
C SER A 81 -0.44 4.34 -7.60
N GLU A 82 -0.65 4.05 -6.32
CA GLU A 82 -1.59 3.05 -5.85
C GLU A 82 -3.05 3.42 -6.19
N VAL A 83 -3.42 4.69 -6.00
CA VAL A 83 -4.75 5.21 -6.39
C VAL A 83 -4.96 5.06 -7.89
N MET A 84 -3.99 5.47 -8.71
CA MET A 84 -4.08 5.38 -10.17
C MET A 84 -4.15 3.93 -10.66
N ARG A 85 -3.35 3.01 -10.08
CA ARG A 85 -3.39 1.59 -10.42
C ARG A 85 -4.76 0.97 -10.12
N ARG A 86 -5.35 1.28 -8.97
CA ARG A 86 -6.70 0.80 -8.62
C ARG A 86 -7.76 1.34 -9.57
N HIS A 87 -7.73 2.65 -9.84
CA HIS A 87 -8.66 3.30 -10.75
C HIS A 87 -8.61 2.68 -12.15
N LEU A 88 -7.40 2.56 -12.71
CA LEU A 88 -7.20 1.99 -14.03
C LEU A 88 -7.53 0.51 -14.09
N THR A 89 -7.26 -0.26 -13.03
CA THR A 89 -7.63 -1.68 -12.97
C THR A 89 -9.14 -1.86 -13.05
N ARG A 90 -9.90 -1.09 -12.25
CA ARG A 90 -11.36 -1.16 -12.29
C ARG A 90 -11.93 -0.69 -13.61
N THR A 91 -11.41 0.42 -14.12
CA THR A 91 -11.96 1.00 -15.34
C THR A 91 -11.60 0.17 -16.56
N THR A 92 -10.42 -0.43 -16.66
CA THR A 92 -10.02 -1.15 -17.89
C THR A 92 -10.14 -2.67 -17.80
N SER A 93 -10.38 -3.23 -16.61
CA SER A 93 -10.26 -4.67 -16.31
C SER A 93 -8.88 -5.29 -16.54
N PHE A 94 -7.85 -4.47 -16.79
CA PHE A 94 -6.45 -4.89 -16.88
C PHE A 94 -5.78 -4.83 -15.49
N PRO A 95 -4.93 -5.80 -15.09
CA PRO A 95 -4.42 -5.92 -13.72
C PRO A 95 -3.27 -4.94 -13.37
N PHE A 96 -3.50 -3.63 -13.48
CA PHE A 96 -2.50 -2.60 -13.16
C PHE A 96 -1.98 -2.64 -11.70
N ILE A 97 -2.77 -3.16 -10.75
CA ILE A 97 -2.37 -3.26 -9.34
C ILE A 97 -1.13 -4.13 -9.17
N SER A 98 -1.04 -5.25 -9.90
CA SER A 98 0.07 -6.20 -9.79
C SER A 98 1.20 -5.94 -10.79
N SER A 99 0.95 -5.12 -11.82
CA SER A 99 1.93 -4.94 -12.91
C SER A 99 2.97 -3.87 -12.63
N VAL A 100 4.23 -4.11 -13.00
CA VAL A 100 5.27 -3.07 -13.00
C VAL A 100 5.23 -2.23 -14.28
N SER A 101 5.85 -1.04 -14.29
CA SER A 101 5.93 -0.17 -15.49
C SER A 101 6.39 -0.91 -16.75
N VAL A 102 7.35 -1.82 -16.64
CA VAL A 102 7.83 -2.64 -17.77
C VAL A 102 6.73 -3.55 -18.35
N GLU A 103 5.84 -4.09 -17.51
CA GLU A 103 4.70 -4.88 -17.97
C GLU A 103 3.62 -4.00 -18.59
N ILE A 104 3.40 -2.82 -18.03
CA ILE A 104 2.46 -1.83 -18.57
C ILE A 104 2.91 -1.40 -19.98
N ARG A 105 4.20 -1.14 -20.19
CA ARG A 105 4.78 -0.81 -21.50
C ARG A 105 4.60 -1.91 -22.54
N LYS A 106 4.53 -3.18 -22.14
CA LYS A 106 4.23 -4.29 -23.07
C LYS A 106 2.78 -4.28 -23.54
N ALA A 107 1.87 -3.78 -22.70
CA ALA A 107 0.44 -3.77 -22.99
C ALA A 107 -0.07 -2.44 -23.56
N ILE A 108 0.66 -1.34 -23.34
CA ILE A 108 0.27 0.00 -23.73
C ILE A 108 1.47 0.67 -24.40
N PRO A 109 1.28 1.33 -25.57
CA PRO A 109 2.37 2.03 -26.25
C PRO A 109 3.16 2.97 -25.32
N PRO A 110 4.48 3.11 -25.49
CA PRO A 110 5.31 3.98 -24.66
C PRO A 110 4.97 5.47 -24.81
N GLU A 111 4.33 5.87 -25.92
CA GLU A 111 3.87 7.23 -26.17
C GLU A 111 2.63 7.58 -25.34
N GLU A 112 1.90 6.58 -24.82
CA GLU A 112 0.70 6.83 -24.04
C GLU A 112 1.05 7.48 -22.70
N PRO A 113 0.33 8.55 -22.31
CA PRO A 113 0.58 9.26 -21.05
C PRO A 113 0.51 8.36 -19.80
N THR A 114 -0.27 7.28 -19.87
CA THR A 114 -0.38 6.29 -18.78
C THR A 114 0.93 5.55 -18.56
N THR A 115 1.57 5.10 -19.65
CA THR A 115 2.86 4.41 -19.61
C THR A 115 3.94 5.36 -19.08
N GLN A 116 3.99 6.58 -19.62
CA GLN A 116 4.94 7.62 -19.17
C GLN A 116 4.76 8.01 -17.70
N PHE A 117 3.51 8.02 -17.20
CA PHE A 117 3.23 8.27 -15.79
C PHE A 117 3.83 7.17 -14.90
N PHE A 118 3.54 5.90 -15.20
CA PHE A 118 4.05 4.80 -14.38
C PHE A 118 5.56 4.65 -14.43
N GLU A 119 6.18 4.93 -15.58
CA GLU A 119 7.64 4.95 -15.70
C GLU A 119 8.28 6.06 -14.89
N GLN A 120 7.69 7.26 -14.88
CA GLN A 120 8.19 8.34 -14.04
C GLN A 120 8.08 7.98 -12.56
N VAL A 121 6.93 7.46 -12.14
CA VAL A 121 6.69 7.13 -10.73
C VAL A 121 7.54 5.95 -10.26
N ASP A 122 7.63 4.88 -11.06
CA ASP A 122 8.52 3.75 -10.74
C ASP A 122 9.99 4.19 -10.78
N GLY A 123 10.37 5.03 -11.75
CA GLY A 123 11.70 5.61 -11.83
C GLY A 123 12.09 6.33 -10.54
N VAL A 124 11.24 7.23 -10.05
CA VAL A 124 11.48 7.96 -8.80
C VAL A 124 11.42 7.04 -7.56
N ARG A 125 10.61 5.98 -7.60
CA ARG A 125 10.49 5.01 -6.50
C ARG A 125 11.73 4.14 -6.34
N PHE A 126 12.33 3.71 -7.44
CA PHE A 126 13.52 2.85 -7.44
C PHE A 126 14.84 3.62 -7.50
N ASP A 127 14.77 4.94 -7.71
CA ASP A 127 15.93 5.81 -7.63
C ASP A 127 16.47 5.90 -6.20
N ARG A 128 17.80 5.94 -6.09
CA ARG A 128 18.50 6.16 -4.82
C ARG A 128 18.34 7.60 -4.33
N ARG A 129 18.02 8.55 -5.23
CA ARG A 129 17.81 9.95 -4.84
C ARG A 129 16.50 10.18 -4.08
N ILE A 130 16.52 11.16 -3.18
CA ILE A 130 15.32 11.62 -2.48
C ILE A 130 14.45 12.41 -3.48
N PRO A 131 13.16 12.08 -3.65
CA PRO A 131 12.28 12.80 -4.57
C PRO A 131 12.13 14.27 -4.16
N THR A 132 12.17 15.17 -5.14
CA THR A 132 11.92 16.60 -4.91
C THR A 132 10.43 16.93 -5.03
N GLU A 133 10.03 18.09 -4.50
CA GLU A 133 8.67 18.62 -4.69
C GLU A 133 8.32 18.73 -6.18
N LYS A 134 9.29 19.10 -7.03
CA LYS A 134 9.12 19.20 -8.48
C LYS A 134 8.78 17.84 -9.10
N ASP A 135 9.50 16.77 -8.72
CA ASP A 135 9.22 15.41 -9.19
C ASP A 135 7.80 14.97 -8.80
N TYR A 136 7.38 15.31 -7.57
CA TYR A 136 6.05 15.03 -7.07
C TYR A 136 4.96 15.81 -7.82
N ARG A 137 5.08 17.15 -7.93
CA ARG A 137 4.09 17.99 -8.62
C ARG A 137 3.88 17.56 -10.08
N GLN A 138 4.97 17.24 -10.79
CA GLN A 138 4.89 16.75 -12.16
C GLN A 138 4.10 15.43 -12.25
N SER A 139 4.31 14.53 -11.28
CA SER A 139 3.60 13.25 -11.22
C SER A 139 2.12 13.43 -10.85
N ALA A 140 1.81 14.31 -9.90
CA ALA A 140 0.45 14.63 -9.49
C ALA A 140 -0.37 15.29 -10.62
N GLU A 141 0.25 16.21 -11.38
CA GLU A 141 -0.36 16.83 -12.54
C GLU A 141 -0.68 15.79 -13.63
N LYS A 142 0.27 14.89 -13.91
CA LYS A 142 0.06 13.78 -14.85
C LYS A 142 -1.07 12.86 -14.40
N ALA A 143 -1.10 12.47 -13.13
CA ALA A 143 -2.17 11.63 -12.57
C ALA A 143 -3.55 12.27 -12.77
N THR A 144 -3.67 13.57 -12.49
CA THR A 144 -4.93 14.30 -12.65
C THR A 144 -5.40 14.35 -14.12
N LYS A 145 -4.47 14.54 -15.07
CA LYS A 145 -4.76 14.56 -16.52
C LYS A 145 -5.17 13.19 -17.08
N LEU A 146 -4.84 12.10 -16.40
CA LEU A 146 -5.20 10.75 -16.82
C LEU A 146 -6.66 10.39 -16.49
N ILE A 147 -7.26 11.07 -15.52
CA ILE A 147 -8.65 10.85 -15.13
C ILE A 147 -9.59 11.34 -16.23
N GLY A 148 -10.40 10.45 -16.79
CA GLY A 148 -11.27 10.69 -17.94
C GLY A 148 -10.74 10.15 -19.27
N ARG A 149 -9.50 9.60 -19.30
CA ARG A 149 -8.90 9.02 -20.52
C ARG A 149 -9.09 7.50 -20.62
N GLU A 150 -9.92 6.92 -19.76
CA GLU A 150 -10.08 5.47 -19.63
C GLU A 150 -10.69 4.83 -20.88
N GLY A 151 -11.50 5.58 -21.64
CA GLY A 151 -12.07 5.12 -22.91
C GLY A 151 -11.02 4.79 -23.97
N ILE A 152 -9.94 5.58 -24.05
CA ILE A 152 -8.83 5.34 -24.98
C ILE A 152 -8.04 4.11 -24.53
N LEU A 153 -7.70 4.04 -23.24
CA LEU A 153 -7.02 2.91 -22.63
C LEU A 153 -7.78 1.59 -22.81
N ARG A 154 -9.10 1.59 -22.61
CA ARG A 154 -9.95 0.41 -22.86
C ARG A 154 -9.84 -0.07 -24.30
N ARG A 155 -9.82 0.83 -25.28
CA ARG A 155 -9.68 0.46 -26.71
C ARG A 155 -8.31 -0.14 -27.00
N LEU A 156 -7.24 0.46 -26.49
CA LEU A 156 -5.88 -0.04 -26.65
C LEU A 156 -5.72 -1.43 -26.03
N LEU A 157 -6.19 -1.60 -24.80
CA LEU A 157 -6.08 -2.85 -24.06
C LEU A 157 -6.97 -3.96 -24.63
N ARG A 158 -8.10 -3.63 -25.28
CA ARG A 158 -8.95 -4.62 -25.97
C ARG A 158 -8.18 -5.31 -27.10
N ASN A 159 -7.39 -4.56 -27.86
CA ASN A 159 -6.59 -5.10 -28.95
C ASN A 159 -5.46 -6.03 -28.46
N VAL A 160 -4.96 -5.79 -27.24
CA VAL A 160 -3.86 -6.56 -26.63
C VAL A 160 -4.36 -7.79 -25.87
N THR A 161 -5.50 -7.68 -25.19
CA THR A 161 -6.02 -8.77 -24.35
C THR A 161 -6.88 -9.79 -25.09
N GLY A 162 -7.23 -9.54 -26.36
CA GLY A 162 -8.02 -10.45 -27.19
C GLY A 162 -9.43 -10.77 -26.65
N ARG A 163 -9.85 -10.15 -25.55
CA ARG A 163 -11.17 -10.36 -24.95
C ARG A 163 -12.20 -9.53 -25.70
N LEU A 164 -12.86 -10.19 -26.65
CA LEU A 164 -14.26 -9.94 -26.99
C LEU A 164 -15.06 -10.10 -25.68
N VAL A 165 -15.58 -8.98 -25.15
CA VAL A 165 -16.73 -9.00 -24.24
C VAL A 165 -17.95 -8.77 -25.10
#